data_AF-A0A941B5S6-F1
#
_entry.id   AF-A0A941B5S6-F1
#
_cell.length_a   1.000
_cell.length_b   1.000
_cell.length_c   1.000
_cell.angle_alpha   90.00
_cell.angle_beta   90.00
_cell.angle_gamma   90.00
#
_symmetry.space_group_name_H-M   'P 1'
#
loop_
_entity.id
_entity.type
_entity.pdbx_description
1 polymer ?
#
loop_
_entity_poly.entity_id
_entity_poly.type
_entity_poly.pdbx_seq_one_letter_code
_entity_poly.pdbx_strand_id
1 'polypeptide(L)'
;MMAVVASTVLAGCLTACEPGADPGPAGSPAAPASPSAGGATAGDKPAGKAPATVPDFVGMGLQSAQDTAQEAGFHVLTSHDALGRDRMQVLDRNWKVCGQSVAAGRSVPTDTPLDFGAVKLEESCPAKERPSPDTASGRMPDFKGGSVKAARAALDSGTSLTVKDVSGQDRWVLVESNWQVCAQDPAAGTEIKGRPVELRAVKYGESCP
;
A
#
# COMPACT_ATOMS: atom_id res chain seq x y z
N MET A 1 -23.08 -47.58 -15.70
CA MET A 1 -23.61 -48.19 -14.47
C MET A 1 -24.13 -47.06 -13.61
N MET A 2 -25.46 -46.90 -13.59
CA MET A 2 -26.17 -45.80 -12.91
C MET A 2 -26.17 -46.01 -11.39
N ALA A 3 -26.11 -44.92 -10.62
CA ALA A 3 -26.79 -44.81 -9.34
C ALA A 3 -27.16 -43.35 -9.09
N VAL A 4 -28.42 -43.03 -9.37
CA VAL A 4 -29.15 -41.84 -8.93
C VAL A 4 -29.70 -42.15 -7.54
N VAL A 5 -29.53 -41.25 -6.56
CA VAL A 5 -30.38 -41.22 -5.36
C VAL A 5 -30.81 -39.78 -5.14
N ALA A 6 -32.13 -39.61 -5.09
CA ALA A 6 -32.86 -38.37 -5.02
C ALA A 6 -33.55 -38.20 -3.66
N SER A 7 -34.06 -36.99 -3.44
CA SER A 7 -35.05 -36.57 -2.42
C SER A 7 -34.41 -36.11 -1.09
N THR A 8 -34.83 -35.03 -0.45
CA THR A 8 -36.19 -34.50 -0.25
C THR A 8 -36.20 -32.98 0.02
N VAL A 9 -37.20 -32.29 -0.54
CA VAL A 9 -37.60 -30.91 -0.25
C VAL A 9 -38.49 -30.88 1.00
N LEU A 10 -38.32 -29.89 1.89
CA LEU A 10 -39.35 -29.47 2.84
C LEU A 10 -39.49 -27.94 2.81
N ALA A 11 -40.74 -27.50 2.77
CA ALA A 11 -41.21 -26.12 2.64
C ALA A 11 -41.99 -25.67 3.90
N GLY A 12 -42.13 -24.35 4.09
CA GLY A 12 -43.04 -23.69 5.06
C GLY A 12 -42.36 -23.24 6.35
N CYS A 13 -42.58 -22.06 6.92
CA CYS A 13 -43.81 -21.25 6.95
C CYS A 13 -43.53 -19.73 7.01
N LEU A 14 -44.41 -18.96 6.37
CA LEU A 14 -44.65 -17.53 6.57
C LEU A 14 -45.66 -17.34 7.71
N THR A 15 -45.38 -16.47 8.68
CA THR A 15 -46.34 -15.89 9.65
C THR A 15 -45.82 -14.50 10.02
N ALA A 16 -46.38 -13.41 9.51
CA ALA A 16 -47.59 -12.68 9.97
C ALA A 16 -47.20 -11.42 10.77
N CYS A 17 -47.47 -10.24 10.18
CA CYS A 17 -47.59 -8.96 10.88
C CYS A 17 -48.88 -8.97 11.71
N GLU A 18 -48.89 -8.34 12.89
CA GLU A 18 -50.04 -7.53 13.31
C GLU A 18 -49.66 -6.48 14.37
N PRO A 19 -50.37 -5.34 14.42
CA PRO A 19 -49.98 -4.09 15.08
C PRO A 19 -50.62 -3.91 16.46
N GLY A 20 -50.15 -2.92 17.22
CA GLY A 20 -50.85 -2.46 18.43
C GLY A 20 -50.39 -1.06 18.83
N ALA A 21 -51.26 -0.07 18.60
CA ALA A 21 -51.08 1.34 18.94
C ALA A 21 -51.50 1.67 20.39
N ASP A 22 -50.92 2.76 20.91
CA ASP A 22 -51.03 3.38 22.25
C ASP A 22 -52.45 3.81 22.70
N PRO A 23 -52.64 4.21 23.99
CA PRO A 23 -52.49 5.64 24.36
C PRO A 23 -51.90 5.93 25.78
N GLY A 24 -51.38 7.16 25.95
CA GLY A 24 -50.76 7.70 27.19
C GLY A 24 -51.72 7.97 28.37
N PRO A 25 -51.30 8.72 29.43
CA PRO A 25 -51.05 10.16 29.27
C PRO A 25 -49.94 10.80 30.14
N ALA A 26 -49.56 12.00 29.67
CA ALA A 26 -49.00 13.19 30.32
C ALA A 26 -48.52 13.16 31.79
N GLY A 27 -47.28 13.65 31.97
CA GLY A 27 -46.79 14.22 33.23
C GLY A 27 -45.40 14.85 33.06
N SER A 28 -45.35 16.16 32.80
CA SER A 28 -44.15 17.00 32.93
C SER A 28 -44.47 18.03 34.01
N PRO A 29 -43.55 18.34 34.95
CA PRO A 29 -42.68 19.50 34.71
C PRO A 29 -41.30 19.48 35.39
N ALA A 30 -40.52 20.49 34.97
CA ALA A 30 -39.48 21.23 35.70
C ALA A 30 -38.00 20.87 35.41
N ALA A 31 -37.40 21.74 34.60
CA ALA A 31 -35.96 21.92 34.45
C ALA A 31 -35.36 22.68 35.65
N PRO A 32 -34.13 22.38 36.08
CA PRO A 32 -33.25 23.33 36.74
C PRO A 32 -32.30 23.99 35.74
N ALA A 33 -32.04 25.27 36.00
CA ALA A 33 -31.19 26.16 35.20
C ALA A 33 -29.69 25.78 35.25
N SER A 34 -29.01 26.10 34.15
CA SER A 34 -27.56 26.03 33.97
C SER A 34 -26.76 26.84 34.99
N PRO A 35 -25.60 26.35 35.44
CA PRO A 35 -24.43 27.19 35.65
C PRO A 35 -23.71 27.39 34.32
N SER A 36 -23.65 28.65 33.89
CA SER A 36 -22.69 29.12 32.90
C SER A 36 -21.32 29.22 33.58
N ALA A 37 -20.35 28.41 33.14
CA ALA A 37 -18.94 28.62 33.42
C ALA A 37 -18.17 28.29 32.14
N GLY A 38 -17.56 29.33 31.58
CA GLY A 38 -16.79 29.25 30.35
C GLY A 38 -15.66 28.25 30.46
N GLY A 39 -15.66 27.32 29.53
CA GLY A 39 -14.46 26.68 29.02
C GLY A 39 -14.56 26.74 27.52
N ALA A 40 -13.83 27.67 26.89
CA ALA A 40 -13.48 27.47 25.50
C ALA A 40 -12.69 26.16 25.46
N THR A 41 -13.36 25.05 25.11
CA THR A 41 -12.67 23.85 24.69
C THR A 41 -11.93 24.23 23.42
N ALA A 42 -10.67 24.63 23.59
CA ALA A 42 -9.68 24.46 22.55
C ALA A 42 -9.89 23.06 22.00
N GLY A 43 -10.16 22.98 20.70
CA GLY A 43 -10.59 21.76 20.04
C GLY A 43 -9.73 20.58 20.49
N ASP A 44 -10.40 19.52 20.93
CA ASP A 44 -9.82 18.24 21.25
C ASP A 44 -9.23 17.68 19.95
N LYS A 45 -8.01 18.10 19.62
CA LYS A 45 -7.17 17.34 18.71
C LYS A 45 -6.94 16.03 19.47
N PRO A 46 -7.27 14.86 18.90
CA PRO A 46 -7.00 13.60 19.56
C PRO A 46 -5.57 13.61 20.08
N ALA A 47 -5.41 13.47 21.39
CA ALA A 47 -4.08 13.34 21.97
C ALA A 47 -3.41 12.16 21.27
N GLY A 48 -2.35 12.43 20.51
CA GLY A 48 -1.58 11.40 19.83
C GLY A 48 -1.13 10.36 20.85
N LYS A 49 -1.01 9.09 20.42
CA LYS A 49 -0.56 8.04 21.33
C LYS A 49 0.77 8.42 21.97
N ALA A 50 1.02 7.89 23.17
CA ALA A 50 2.23 8.16 23.94
C ALA A 50 3.47 8.00 23.04
N PRO A 51 4.45 8.92 23.14
CA PRO A 51 5.64 8.86 22.30
C PRO A 51 6.56 7.73 22.75
N ALA A 52 7.25 7.14 21.78
CA ALA A 52 8.33 6.16 22.02
C ALA A 52 9.56 6.56 21.22
N THR A 53 10.73 6.08 21.64
CA THR A 53 11.98 6.27 20.91
C THR A 53 12.05 5.26 19.77
N VAL A 54 12.30 5.74 18.55
CA VAL A 54 12.45 4.91 17.36
C VAL A 54 13.78 4.16 17.40
N PRO A 55 13.78 2.81 17.36
CA PRO A 55 15.00 2.01 17.25
C PRO A 55 15.79 2.25 15.95
N ASP A 56 17.03 1.78 15.91
CA ASP A 56 17.79 1.65 14.66
C ASP A 56 17.48 0.29 14.02
N PHE A 57 16.86 0.33 12.85
CA PHE A 57 16.42 -0.86 12.12
C PHE A 57 17.34 -1.21 10.96
N VAL A 58 18.27 -0.33 10.58
CA VAL A 58 19.10 -0.52 9.39
C VAL A 58 20.02 -1.73 9.58
N GLY A 59 20.03 -2.63 8.58
CA GLY A 59 20.78 -3.89 8.63
C GLY A 59 20.03 -5.07 9.25
N MET A 60 18.88 -4.85 9.89
CA MET A 60 18.03 -5.94 10.39
C MET A 60 17.33 -6.68 9.24
N GLY A 61 16.91 -7.93 9.49
CA GLY A 61 15.90 -8.59 8.66
C GLY A 61 14.54 -7.89 8.80
N LEU A 62 13.76 -7.81 7.72
CA LEU A 62 12.51 -7.02 7.70
C LEU A 62 11.50 -7.48 8.76
N GLN A 63 11.31 -8.80 8.92
CA GLN A 63 10.44 -9.33 9.98
C GLN A 63 10.93 -8.89 11.38
N SER A 64 12.23 -9.01 11.64
CA SER A 64 12.80 -8.63 12.93
C SER A 64 12.67 -7.13 13.19
N ALA A 65 12.84 -6.29 12.17
CA ALA A 65 12.61 -4.84 12.30
C ALA A 65 11.15 -4.53 12.66
N GLN A 66 10.20 -5.19 12.01
CA GLN A 66 8.78 -5.03 12.34
C GLN A 66 8.45 -5.49 13.77
N ASP A 67 8.95 -6.66 14.18
CA ASP A 67 8.76 -7.20 15.53
C ASP A 67 9.33 -6.23 16.58
N THR A 68 10.55 -5.72 16.37
CA THR A 68 11.18 -4.73 17.25
C THR A 68 10.42 -3.40 17.29
N ALA A 69 9.86 -2.96 16.16
CA ALA A 69 9.03 -1.74 16.12
C ALA A 69 7.74 -1.93 16.94
N GLN A 70 7.09 -3.09 16.83
CA GLN A 70 5.88 -3.42 17.58
C GLN A 70 6.16 -3.56 19.08
N GLU A 71 7.27 -4.16 19.46
CA GLU A 71 7.72 -4.21 20.87
C GLU A 71 7.94 -2.81 21.46
N ALA A 72 8.40 -1.86 20.64
CA ALA A 72 8.52 -0.45 21.01
C ALA A 72 7.19 0.32 20.96
N GLY A 73 6.08 -0.32 20.57
CA GLY A 73 4.74 0.25 20.52
C GLY A 73 4.32 0.83 19.16
N PHE A 74 5.15 0.74 18.14
CA PHE A 74 4.82 1.19 16.78
C PHE A 74 4.11 0.08 16.00
N HIS A 75 2.85 0.31 15.65
CA HIS A 75 2.02 -0.70 14.95
C HIS A 75 1.59 -0.28 13.54
N VAL A 76 1.82 0.99 13.16
CA VAL A 76 1.56 1.48 11.81
C VAL A 76 2.84 1.31 11.00
N LEU A 77 3.02 0.11 10.45
CA LEU A 77 4.24 -0.28 9.74
C LEU A 77 3.95 -0.48 8.25
N THR A 78 4.84 0.02 7.42
CA THR A 78 4.89 -0.18 5.97
C THR A 78 6.31 -0.54 5.56
N SER A 79 6.45 -1.16 4.40
CA SER A 79 7.75 -1.42 3.81
C SER A 79 7.64 -1.44 2.30
N HIS A 80 8.75 -1.10 1.65
CA HIS A 80 8.83 -1.03 0.20
C HIS A 80 10.17 -1.58 -0.30
N ASP A 81 10.22 -1.93 -1.58
CA ASP A 81 11.45 -2.38 -2.23
C ASP A 81 12.38 -1.19 -2.48
N ALA A 82 13.47 -1.10 -1.72
CA ALA A 82 14.41 0.01 -1.79
C ALA A 82 15.12 0.12 -3.16
N LEU A 83 15.13 -0.95 -3.97
CA LEU A 83 15.63 -0.89 -5.35
C LEU A 83 14.61 -0.31 -6.35
N GLY A 84 13.40 0.03 -5.89
CA GLY A 84 12.35 0.62 -6.73
C GLY A 84 11.80 -0.35 -7.78
N ARG A 85 11.89 -1.67 -7.55
CA ARG A 85 11.37 -2.68 -8.49
C ARG A 85 9.92 -3.10 -8.21
N ASP A 86 9.29 -2.45 -7.22
CA ASP A 86 7.90 -2.69 -6.81
C ASP A 86 7.61 -4.18 -6.59
N ARG A 87 8.57 -4.89 -5.97
CA ARG A 87 8.44 -6.29 -5.62
C ARG A 87 7.65 -6.44 -4.32
N MET A 88 6.70 -7.36 -4.33
CA MET A 88 5.94 -7.70 -3.13
C MET A 88 6.81 -8.41 -2.10
N GLN A 89 6.81 -7.89 -0.88
CA GLN A 89 7.50 -8.46 0.28
C GLN A 89 6.62 -9.54 0.92
N VAL A 90 6.36 -10.65 0.21
CA VAL A 90 5.45 -11.71 0.69
C VAL A 90 6.05 -12.51 1.85
N LEU A 91 7.39 -12.64 1.87
CA LEU A 91 8.12 -13.34 2.93
C LEU A 91 9.22 -12.42 3.45
N ASP A 92 8.90 -11.65 4.48
CA ASP A 92 9.75 -10.61 5.07
C ASP A 92 11.10 -11.13 5.55
N ARG A 93 11.16 -12.40 5.94
CA ARG A 93 12.42 -13.07 6.31
C ARG A 93 13.44 -13.13 5.17
N ASN A 94 13.01 -12.98 3.92
CA ASN A 94 13.89 -12.92 2.74
C ASN A 94 14.31 -11.49 2.37
N TRP A 95 14.13 -10.53 3.29
CA TRP A 95 14.45 -9.12 3.08
C TRP A 95 15.24 -8.55 4.25
N LYS A 96 16.07 -7.55 3.96
CA LYS A 96 16.81 -6.76 4.95
C LYS A 96 16.55 -5.29 4.77
N VAL A 97 16.49 -4.57 5.88
CA VAL A 97 16.24 -3.13 5.94
C VAL A 97 17.51 -2.37 5.55
N CYS A 98 17.35 -1.41 4.64
CA CYS A 98 18.39 -0.52 4.15
C CYS A 98 18.17 0.93 4.59
N GLY A 99 16.91 1.30 4.86
CA GLY A 99 16.52 2.64 5.27
C GLY A 99 15.25 2.62 6.11
N GLN A 100 15.05 3.68 6.89
CA GLN A 100 13.85 3.91 7.70
C GLN A 100 13.40 5.36 7.56
N SER A 101 12.08 5.59 7.49
CA SER A 101 11.52 6.92 7.27
C SER A 101 11.74 7.89 8.46
N VAL A 102 11.77 7.37 9.68
CA VAL A 102 12.06 8.13 10.89
C VAL A 102 13.42 7.74 11.42
N ALA A 103 14.32 8.71 11.57
CA ALA A 103 15.67 8.46 12.07
C ALA A 103 15.67 7.82 13.47
N ALA A 104 16.61 6.91 13.70
CA ALA A 104 16.81 6.28 15.00
C ALA A 104 17.04 7.30 16.12
N GLY A 105 16.60 6.99 17.33
CA GLY A 105 16.71 7.84 18.52
C GLY A 105 15.69 9.00 18.57
N ARG A 106 14.89 9.21 17.53
CA ARG A 106 13.81 10.20 17.56
C ARG A 106 12.69 9.72 18.48
N SER A 107 12.16 10.60 19.31
CA SER A 107 10.93 10.35 20.07
C SER A 107 9.74 10.89 19.29
N VAL A 108 8.83 10.00 18.89
CA VAL A 108 7.63 10.33 18.10
C VAL A 108 6.40 9.59 18.64
N PRO A 109 5.17 10.08 18.41
CA PRO A 109 3.94 9.37 18.76
C PRO A 109 3.92 7.95 18.19
N THR A 110 3.44 6.96 18.95
CA THR A 110 3.43 5.54 18.54
C THR A 110 2.46 5.20 17.42
N ASP A 111 1.56 6.12 17.06
CA ASP A 111 0.73 6.07 15.85
C ASP A 111 1.42 6.67 14.60
N THR A 112 2.67 7.14 14.73
CA THR A 112 3.47 7.60 13.58
C THR A 112 3.73 6.41 12.65
N PRO A 113 3.39 6.51 11.34
CA PRO A 113 3.73 5.49 10.37
C PRO A 113 5.25 5.35 10.22
N LEU A 114 5.77 4.14 10.40
CA LEU A 114 7.15 3.81 10.08
C LEU A 114 7.20 3.05 8.76
N ASP A 115 8.07 3.49 7.85
CA ASP A 115 8.29 2.85 6.57
C ASP A 115 9.73 2.33 6.49
N PHE A 116 9.86 1.08 6.04
CA PHE A 116 11.14 0.40 5.87
C PHE A 116 11.45 0.17 4.40
N GLY A 117 12.51 0.83 3.90
CA GLY A 117 13.10 0.49 2.61
C GLY A 117 13.92 -0.78 2.75
N ALA A 118 13.56 -1.84 2.03
CA ALA A 118 14.22 -3.14 2.15
C ALA A 118 14.61 -3.74 0.80
N VAL A 119 15.67 -4.55 0.79
CA VAL A 119 16.15 -5.31 -0.38
C VAL A 119 16.21 -6.81 -0.06
N LYS A 120 16.34 -7.66 -1.09
CA LYS A 120 16.57 -9.10 -0.84
C LYS A 120 17.89 -9.31 -0.11
N LEU A 121 18.01 -10.39 0.65
CA LEU A 121 19.17 -10.66 1.50
C LEU A 121 20.50 -10.58 0.74
N GLU A 122 20.53 -11.09 -0.50
CA GLU A 122 21.70 -11.15 -1.37
C GLU A 122 21.95 -9.85 -2.16
N GLU A 123 21.05 -8.86 -2.06
CA GLU A 123 21.18 -7.58 -2.77
C GLU A 123 21.88 -6.53 -1.91
N SER A 124 22.53 -5.57 -2.56
CA SER A 124 23.15 -4.44 -1.88
C SER A 124 22.14 -3.33 -1.61
N CYS A 125 22.24 -2.72 -0.42
CA CYS A 125 21.47 -1.51 -0.12
C CYS A 125 21.90 -0.37 -1.06
N PRO A 126 20.96 0.34 -1.69
CA PRO A 126 21.30 1.45 -2.55
C PRO A 126 21.81 2.64 -1.73
N ALA A 127 22.77 3.40 -2.26
CA ALA A 127 23.24 4.63 -1.61
C ALA A 127 22.14 5.72 -1.56
N LYS A 128 21.22 5.67 -2.52
CA LYS A 128 20.02 6.50 -2.60
C LYS A 128 18.89 5.65 -3.16
N GLU A 129 17.77 5.61 -2.46
CA GLU A 129 16.57 4.97 -2.95
C GLU A 129 16.04 5.73 -4.17
N ARG A 130 15.49 4.98 -5.13
CA ARG A 130 14.92 5.58 -6.33
C ARG A 130 13.52 6.08 -5.99
N PRO A 131 13.19 7.36 -6.26
CA PRO A 131 11.85 7.85 -6.02
C PRO A 131 10.84 7.09 -6.89
N SER A 132 9.69 6.78 -6.32
CA SER A 132 8.55 6.26 -7.07
C SER A 132 8.14 7.29 -8.13
N PRO A 133 7.91 6.90 -9.39
CA PRO A 133 7.53 7.85 -10.43
C PRO A 133 6.13 8.45 -10.14
N ASP A 134 6.06 9.77 -9.96
CA ASP A 134 4.80 10.48 -9.78
C ASP A 134 4.06 10.69 -11.11
N THR A 135 2.79 10.29 -11.18
CA THR A 135 1.91 10.50 -12.35
C THR A 135 0.99 11.70 -12.25
N ALA A 136 1.11 12.51 -11.20
CA ALA A 136 0.21 13.63 -10.86
C ALA A 136 0.05 14.71 -11.95
N SER A 137 0.85 14.68 -13.02
CA SER A 137 0.86 15.71 -14.06
C SER A 137 0.14 15.31 -15.36
N GLY A 138 -0.43 14.11 -15.48
CA GLY A 138 -0.97 13.60 -16.76
C GLY A 138 0.08 13.49 -17.88
N ARG A 139 1.36 13.49 -17.48
CA ARG A 139 2.53 13.36 -18.34
C ARG A 139 3.21 12.03 -18.05
N MET A 140 3.87 11.53 -19.07
CA MET A 140 4.68 10.33 -19.04
C MET A 140 5.85 10.48 -18.06
N PRO A 141 5.92 9.69 -16.98
CA PRO A 141 7.10 9.65 -16.14
C PRO A 141 8.31 9.07 -16.89
N ASP A 142 9.53 9.37 -16.41
CA ASP A 142 10.73 8.69 -16.92
C ASP A 142 10.89 7.33 -16.22
N PHE A 143 10.63 6.26 -16.98
CA PHE A 143 10.75 4.89 -16.53
C PHE A 143 12.10 4.26 -16.87
N LYS A 144 12.98 4.96 -17.60
CA LYS A 144 14.23 4.37 -18.09
C LYS A 144 15.10 3.86 -16.95
N GLY A 145 15.50 2.59 -17.03
CA GLY A 145 16.28 1.89 -16.02
C GLY A 145 15.48 1.46 -14.78
N GLY A 146 14.21 1.86 -14.66
CA GLY A 146 13.27 1.37 -13.65
C GLY A 146 12.69 0.01 -14.03
N SER A 147 11.91 -0.58 -13.13
CA SER A 147 11.25 -1.87 -13.42
C SER A 147 9.96 -1.68 -14.21
N VAL A 148 9.57 -2.68 -14.99
CA VAL A 148 8.26 -2.69 -15.68
C VAL A 148 7.13 -2.65 -14.65
N LYS A 149 7.25 -3.34 -13.52
CA LYS A 149 6.22 -3.38 -12.48
C LYS A 149 5.99 -1.99 -11.86
N ALA A 150 7.07 -1.29 -11.54
CA ALA A 150 7.00 0.08 -11.02
C ALA A 150 6.42 1.05 -12.05
N ALA A 151 6.76 0.89 -13.34
CA ALA A 151 6.16 1.68 -14.41
C ALA A 151 4.65 1.46 -14.51
N ARG A 152 4.20 0.20 -14.45
CA ARG A 152 2.77 -0.13 -14.43
C ARG A 152 2.06 0.45 -13.21
N ALA A 153 2.67 0.37 -12.02
CA ALA A 153 2.08 0.89 -10.79
C ALA A 153 1.94 2.42 -10.80
N ALA A 154 2.84 3.12 -11.50
CA ALA A 154 2.77 4.56 -11.64
C ALA A 154 1.64 5.00 -12.58
N LEU A 155 1.45 4.29 -13.71
CA LEU A 155 0.44 4.62 -14.72
C LEU A 155 -0.99 4.50 -14.16
N ASP A 156 -1.91 5.33 -14.70
CA ASP A 156 -3.33 5.21 -14.40
C ASP A 156 -3.85 3.81 -14.76
N SER A 157 -4.72 3.25 -13.92
CA SER A 157 -5.24 1.88 -14.07
C SER A 157 -5.96 1.61 -15.40
N GLY A 158 -6.49 2.64 -16.07
CA GLY A 158 -7.10 2.56 -17.39
C GLY A 158 -6.12 2.69 -18.56
N THR A 159 -4.83 2.91 -18.30
CA THR A 159 -3.81 3.07 -19.34
C THR A 159 -3.55 1.73 -20.02
N SER A 160 -3.75 1.69 -21.34
CA SER A 160 -3.35 0.54 -22.16
C SER A 160 -1.82 0.44 -22.17
N LEU A 161 -1.26 -0.68 -21.71
CA LEU A 161 0.18 -0.88 -21.58
C LEU A 161 0.64 -2.15 -22.29
N THR A 162 1.51 -1.99 -23.29
CA THR A 162 2.21 -3.06 -23.98
C THR A 162 3.66 -3.12 -23.52
N VAL A 163 4.20 -4.31 -23.27
CA VAL A 163 5.60 -4.49 -22.91
C VAL A 163 6.26 -5.47 -23.87
N LYS A 164 7.41 -5.09 -24.44
CA LYS A 164 8.17 -5.89 -25.41
C LYS A 164 9.56 -6.21 -24.86
N ASP A 165 9.94 -7.48 -24.93
CA ASP A 165 11.33 -7.91 -24.72
C ASP A 165 12.17 -7.46 -25.93
N VAL A 166 13.22 -6.67 -25.68
CA VAL A 166 14.15 -6.20 -26.72
C VAL A 166 15.54 -6.82 -26.61
N SER A 167 15.69 -7.88 -25.82
CA SER A 167 16.92 -8.67 -25.75
C SER A 167 17.19 -9.53 -27.00
N GLY A 168 16.22 -9.60 -27.94
CA GLY A 168 16.26 -10.49 -29.10
C GLY A 168 15.82 -11.93 -28.80
N GLN A 169 15.35 -12.21 -27.59
CA GLN A 169 14.88 -13.54 -27.18
C GLN A 169 13.34 -13.70 -27.23
N ASP A 170 12.59 -12.63 -27.53
CA ASP A 170 11.12 -12.60 -27.64
C ASP A 170 10.38 -13.27 -26.46
N ARG A 171 10.88 -13.10 -25.24
CA ARG A 171 10.30 -13.75 -24.06
C ARG A 171 9.09 -12.97 -23.53
N TRP A 172 8.25 -13.69 -22.80
CA TRP A 172 7.09 -13.11 -22.15
C TRP A 172 7.49 -12.40 -20.85
N VAL A 173 7.00 -11.18 -20.68
CA VAL A 173 7.22 -10.35 -19.49
C VAL A 173 6.16 -10.69 -18.44
N LEU A 174 6.36 -11.81 -17.73
CA LEU A 174 5.39 -12.30 -16.73
C LEU A 174 5.61 -11.72 -15.33
N VAL A 175 6.85 -11.78 -14.84
CA VAL A 175 7.23 -11.26 -13.51
C VAL A 175 7.85 -9.88 -13.71
N GLU A 176 7.02 -8.87 -13.92
CA GLU A 176 7.42 -7.52 -14.37
C GLU A 176 8.52 -6.85 -13.53
N SER A 177 8.62 -7.18 -12.24
CA SER A 177 9.69 -6.65 -11.36
C SER A 177 11.09 -7.17 -11.71
N ASN A 178 11.18 -8.26 -12.48
CA ASN A 178 12.45 -8.83 -12.96
C ASN A 178 12.92 -8.19 -14.27
N TRP A 179 12.18 -7.21 -14.79
CA TRP A 179 12.43 -6.58 -16.09
C TRP A 179 12.70 -5.09 -15.93
N GLN A 180 13.77 -4.64 -16.57
CA GLN A 180 14.22 -3.25 -16.63
C GLN A 180 13.74 -2.60 -17.93
N VAL A 181 13.15 -1.41 -17.83
CA VAL A 181 12.74 -0.61 -18.98
C VAL A 181 13.97 0.04 -19.62
N CYS A 182 14.18 -0.23 -20.91
CA CYS A 182 15.24 0.36 -21.73
C CYS A 182 14.77 1.61 -22.46
N ALA A 183 13.54 1.58 -22.97
CA ALA A 183 12.92 2.69 -23.65
C ALA A 183 11.40 2.65 -23.47
N GLN A 184 10.77 3.80 -23.72
CA GLN A 184 9.34 4.01 -23.53
C GLN A 184 8.78 4.85 -24.67
N ASP A 185 7.50 4.64 -24.95
CA ASP A 185 6.70 5.43 -25.88
C ASP A 185 5.30 5.62 -25.28
N PRO A 186 4.80 6.86 -25.08
CA PRO A 186 5.44 8.15 -25.35
C PRO A 186 6.75 8.40 -24.60
N ALA A 187 7.55 9.35 -25.10
CA ALA A 187 8.75 9.81 -24.40
C ALA A 187 8.40 10.50 -23.08
N ALA A 188 9.33 10.48 -22.12
CA ALA A 188 9.16 11.15 -20.82
C ALA A 188 8.75 12.63 -21.00
N GLY A 189 7.82 13.09 -20.15
CA GLY A 189 7.24 14.42 -20.20
C GLY A 189 6.11 14.60 -21.23
N THR A 190 5.88 13.65 -22.13
CA THR A 190 4.78 13.71 -23.11
C THR A 190 3.43 13.51 -22.42
N GLU A 191 2.38 14.17 -22.88
CA GLU A 191 1.03 14.01 -22.34
C GLU A 191 0.46 12.61 -22.65
N ILE A 192 -0.05 11.93 -21.62
CA ILE A 192 -0.71 10.60 -21.71
C ILE A 192 -2.17 10.76 -21.31
N LYS A 193 -2.98 11.35 -22.19
CA LYS A 193 -4.45 11.36 -22.02
C LYS A 193 -5.06 10.28 -22.89
N GLY A 194 -5.28 9.10 -22.31
CA GLY A 194 -5.94 7.97 -22.99
C GLY A 194 -5.14 7.34 -24.13
N ARG A 195 -3.85 7.65 -24.26
CA ARG A 195 -2.97 7.06 -25.27
C ARG A 195 -2.38 5.75 -24.74
N PRO A 196 -2.20 4.73 -25.60
CA PRO A 196 -1.49 3.52 -25.21
C PRO A 196 -0.01 3.84 -24.94
N VAL A 197 0.57 3.10 -24.00
CA VAL A 197 1.98 3.12 -23.66
C VAL A 197 2.64 1.82 -24.14
N GLU A 198 3.82 1.95 -24.74
CA GLU A 198 4.72 0.84 -24.99
C GLU A 198 5.99 0.98 -24.14
N LEU A 199 6.37 -0.08 -23.45
CA LEU A 199 7.66 -0.21 -22.78
C LEU A 199 8.49 -1.29 -23.49
N ARG A 200 9.73 -0.93 -23.82
CA ARG A 200 10.76 -1.86 -24.31
C ARG A 200 11.66 -2.22 -23.15
N ALA A 201 11.77 -3.51 -22.83
CA ALA A 201 12.42 -3.97 -21.62
C ALA A 201 13.34 -5.17 -21.86
N VAL A 202 14.27 -5.38 -20.93
CA VAL A 202 15.16 -6.56 -20.84
C VAL A 202 15.14 -7.08 -19.40
N LYS A 203 15.66 -8.27 -19.11
CA LYS A 203 15.76 -8.70 -17.71
C LYS A 203 16.84 -7.90 -16.97
N TYR A 204 16.66 -7.70 -15.67
CA TYR A 204 17.74 -7.14 -14.85
C TYR A 204 19.02 -7.97 -14.99
N GLY A 205 20.13 -7.27 -15.24
CA GLY A 205 21.45 -7.88 -15.51
C GLY A 205 21.78 -8.02 -17.00
N GLU A 206 20.80 -7.84 -17.90
CA GLU A 206 21.04 -7.73 -19.34
C GLU A 206 21.27 -6.27 -19.75
N SER A 207 21.98 -6.05 -20.86
CA SER A 207 22.22 -4.72 -21.41
C SER A 207 21.05 -4.26 -22.27
N CYS A 208 20.67 -2.99 -22.10
CA CYS A 208 19.74 -2.35 -23.03
C CYS A 208 20.40 -2.10 -24.39
N PRO A 209 19.72 -2.42 -25.50
CA PRO A 209 20.18 -2.10 -26.85
C PRO A 209 20.14 -0.60 -27.17
#